data_AF-W5J0S2-F1
#
_entry.id   AF-W5J0S2-F1
#
_cell.length_a   1.000
_cell.length_b   1.000
_cell.length_c   1.000
_cell.angle_alpha   90.00
_cell.angle_beta   90.00
_cell.angle_gamma   90.00
#
_symmetry.space_group_name_H-M   'P 1'
#
loop_
_entity.id
_entity.type
_entity.pdbx_description
1 polymer ?
#
loop_
_entity_poly.entity_id
_entity_poly.type
_entity_poly.pdbx_seq_one_letter_code
_entity_poly.pdbx_strand_id
1 'polypeptide(L)'
;MATNLSFLLIAAFVLAAGVSAAPSQTAAKPRTAELREAIEEYRVRFNELHQEKDQFLQFARTGLWASVRYMNEDILENLGEVRNTIEYGFDDVRLEISLQIVEGTHNEQCLLDLVYEIVDEKVRLGDELSRCSSTATDAKDSLPESFYEFLNLLQRISTSIAETTLYTFINQNSVSDPERHLEYLREAYEETERSWLEEALPLMQFELDAMEYNRPLIVADNAECLAVIIEQQQSFEDNIRARIPSCE
;
A
#
# COMPACT_ATOMS: atom_id res chain seq x y z
N MET A 1 10.28 -31.16 -55.27
CA MET A 1 10.50 -29.70 -55.33
C MET A 1 11.68 -29.42 -54.41
N ALA A 2 12.93 -29.48 -54.91
CA ALA A 2 13.64 -28.39 -55.60
C ALA A 2 13.67 -27.15 -54.68
N THR A 3 14.76 -26.70 -54.06
CA THR A 3 16.20 -26.67 -54.38
C THR A 3 16.99 -26.34 -53.08
N ASN A 4 18.09 -27.02 -52.70
CA ASN A 4 19.50 -26.76 -53.06
C ASN A 4 19.98 -25.32 -52.73
N LEU A 5 21.17 -25.00 -52.19
CA LEU A 5 22.46 -25.70 -52.02
C LEU A 5 23.44 -24.73 -51.30
N SER A 6 24.48 -25.29 -50.66
CA SER A 6 25.86 -24.76 -50.53
C SER A 6 26.16 -23.68 -49.48
N PHE A 7 26.92 -24.01 -48.42
CA PHE A 7 28.40 -23.99 -48.37
C PHE A 7 29.01 -22.60 -48.58
N LEU A 8 29.77 -22.10 -47.59
CA LEU A 8 31.20 -21.80 -47.74
C LEU A 8 31.81 -21.22 -46.44
N LEU A 9 32.61 -22.05 -45.78
CA LEU A 9 33.77 -21.65 -45.01
C LEU A 9 34.73 -20.88 -45.93
N ILE A 10 35.10 -19.65 -45.55
CA ILE A 10 36.33 -19.02 -46.06
C ILE A 10 37.12 -18.49 -44.88
N ALA A 11 38.18 -19.22 -44.57
CA ALA A 11 39.33 -18.72 -43.84
C ALA A 11 40.02 -17.63 -44.66
N ALA A 12 40.34 -16.51 -44.03
CA ALA A 12 41.30 -15.55 -44.55
C ALA A 12 42.39 -15.35 -43.50
N PHE A 13 43.43 -16.18 -43.61
CA PHE A 13 44.77 -15.83 -43.14
C PHE A 13 45.30 -14.72 -44.05
N VAL A 14 45.62 -13.55 -43.48
CA VAL A 14 46.56 -12.62 -44.10
C VAL A 14 47.74 -12.47 -43.14
N LEU A 15 48.86 -13.05 -43.54
CA LEU A 15 50.17 -12.89 -42.94
C LEU A 15 50.75 -11.52 -43.33
N ALA A 16 51.12 -10.75 -42.30
CA ALA A 16 52.28 -9.87 -42.18
C ALA A 16 52.75 -9.07 -43.41
N ALA A 17 52.58 -7.75 -43.34
CA ALA A 17 53.61 -6.80 -43.76
C ALA A 17 53.91 -5.88 -42.58
N GLY A 18 55.13 -5.98 -42.05
CA GLY A 18 55.61 -5.13 -40.97
C GLY A 18 55.61 -3.67 -41.37
N VAL A 19 54.94 -2.86 -40.56
CA VAL A 19 55.36 -1.49 -40.31
C VAL A 19 55.52 -1.40 -38.80
N SER A 20 56.78 -1.26 -38.38
CA SER A 20 57.17 -0.92 -37.01
C SER A 20 56.50 0.41 -36.63
N ALA A 21 55.29 0.34 -36.08
CA ALA A 21 54.78 1.40 -35.23
C ALA A 21 55.22 1.06 -33.82
N ALA A 22 56.12 1.89 -33.28
CA ALA A 22 56.47 1.94 -31.87
C ALA A 22 55.20 1.80 -30.99
N PRO A 23 55.30 1.27 -29.75
CA PRO A 23 54.17 1.33 -28.84
C PRO A 23 53.80 2.81 -28.72
N SER A 24 52.69 3.21 -29.35
CA SER A 24 52.16 4.55 -29.11
C SER A 24 51.82 4.52 -27.63
N GLN A 25 52.56 5.31 -26.87
CA GLN A 25 52.17 5.65 -25.53
C GLN A 25 50.69 6.03 -25.66
N THR A 26 49.81 5.23 -25.09
CA THR A 26 48.47 5.68 -24.73
C THR A 26 48.71 6.99 -24.00
N ALA A 27 48.41 8.11 -24.67
CA ALA A 27 48.61 9.42 -24.09
C ALA A 27 47.80 9.42 -22.80
N ALA A 28 48.50 9.38 -21.65
CA ALA A 28 47.84 9.44 -20.36
C ALA A 28 46.92 10.65 -20.39
N LYS A 29 45.61 10.42 -20.21
CA LYS A 29 44.65 11.52 -20.16
C LYS A 29 45.11 12.47 -19.05
N PRO A 30 44.99 13.80 -19.22
CA PRO A 30 45.19 14.71 -18.11
C PRO A 30 44.28 14.29 -16.96
N ARG A 31 44.78 14.15 -15.73
CA ARG A 31 43.97 13.64 -14.58
C ARG A 31 42.69 14.46 -14.32
N THR A 32 42.69 15.73 -14.71
CA THR A 32 41.50 16.60 -14.68
C THR A 32 40.42 16.17 -15.68
N ALA A 33 40.80 15.55 -16.80
CA ALA A 33 39.88 14.96 -17.77
C ALA A 33 39.28 13.66 -17.27
N GLU A 34 40.05 12.82 -16.56
CA GLU A 34 39.57 11.58 -15.92
C GLU A 34 38.56 11.89 -14.81
N LEU A 35 38.85 12.87 -13.95
CA LEU A 35 37.91 13.31 -12.91
C LEU A 35 36.62 13.85 -13.55
N ARG A 36 36.71 14.65 -14.61
CA ARG A 36 35.54 15.19 -15.32
C ARG A 36 34.66 14.11 -15.94
N GLU A 37 35.27 13.09 -16.53
CA GLU A 37 34.56 11.94 -17.11
C GLU A 37 33.85 11.14 -16.01
N ALA A 38 34.55 10.86 -14.90
CA ALA A 38 33.96 10.18 -13.74
C ALA A 38 32.81 10.98 -13.10
N ILE A 39 32.93 12.30 -12.97
CA ILE A 39 31.84 13.15 -12.45
C ILE A 39 30.60 13.03 -13.33
N GLU A 40 30.75 13.07 -14.66
CA GLU A 40 29.61 12.95 -15.57
C GLU A 40 29.00 11.55 -15.53
N GLU A 41 29.83 10.51 -15.46
CA GLU A 41 29.37 9.13 -15.27
C GLU A 41 28.54 8.99 -13.98
N TYR A 42 29.09 9.41 -12.83
CA TYR A 42 28.38 9.32 -11.56
C TYR A 42 27.17 10.23 -11.51
N ARG A 43 27.19 11.40 -12.14
CA ARG A 43 26.00 12.27 -12.26
C ARG A 43 24.85 11.52 -12.93
N VAL A 44 25.12 10.80 -14.02
CA VAL A 44 24.12 9.98 -14.71
C VAL A 44 23.65 8.85 -13.81
N ARG A 45 24.57 8.08 -13.20
CA ARG A 45 24.21 6.95 -12.33
C ARG A 45 23.39 7.38 -11.11
N PHE A 46 23.75 8.47 -10.43
CA PHE A 46 22.98 9.02 -9.32
C PHE A 46 21.59 9.49 -9.76
N ASN A 47 21.49 10.11 -10.94
CA ASN A 47 20.20 10.51 -11.49
C ASN A 47 19.32 9.31 -11.87
N GLU A 48 19.88 8.26 -12.45
CA GLU A 48 19.17 7.00 -12.73
C GLU A 48 18.67 6.35 -11.43
N LEU A 49 19.53 6.26 -10.42
CA LEU A 49 19.16 5.72 -9.11
C LEU A 49 18.07 6.55 -8.43
N HIS A 50 18.13 7.88 -8.53
CA HIS A 50 17.07 8.76 -8.07
C HIS A 50 15.75 8.49 -8.80
N GLN A 51 15.78 8.38 -10.13
CA GLN A 51 14.57 8.13 -10.93
C GLN A 51 13.92 6.78 -10.60
N GLU A 52 14.71 5.72 -10.44
CA GLU A 52 14.22 4.41 -10.01
C GLU A 52 13.53 4.50 -8.64
N LYS A 53 14.21 5.12 -7.66
CA LYS A 53 13.67 5.33 -6.32
C LYS A 53 12.37 6.14 -6.33
N ASP A 54 12.34 7.24 -7.08
CA ASP A 54 11.16 8.10 -7.18
C ASP A 54 9.98 7.36 -7.80
N GLN A 55 10.19 6.60 -8.88
CA GLN A 55 9.15 5.78 -9.50
C GLN A 55 8.60 4.72 -8.53
N PHE A 56 9.47 4.03 -7.81
CA PHE A 56 9.05 3.05 -6.82
C PHE A 56 8.25 3.69 -5.68
N LEU A 57 8.71 4.82 -5.14
CA LEU A 57 8.01 5.52 -4.06
C LEU A 57 6.64 6.07 -4.51
N GLN A 58 6.53 6.54 -5.76
CA GLN A 58 5.25 6.92 -6.34
C GLN A 58 4.29 5.73 -6.47
N PHE A 59 4.80 4.58 -6.93
CA PHE A 59 4.02 3.34 -7.00
C PHE A 59 3.55 2.90 -5.60
N ALA A 60 4.45 2.84 -4.62
CA ALA A 60 4.13 2.46 -3.25
C ALA A 60 3.06 3.37 -2.63
N ARG A 61 3.19 4.69 -2.82
CA ARG A 61 2.20 5.66 -2.32
C ARG A 61 0.82 5.48 -2.98
N THR A 62 0.79 5.20 -4.28
CA THR A 62 -0.45 4.96 -5.02
C THR A 62 -1.11 3.65 -4.60
N GLY A 63 -0.32 2.57 -4.46
CA GLY A 63 -0.78 1.27 -3.99
C GLY A 63 -1.35 1.33 -2.57
N LEU A 64 -0.65 2.02 -1.67
CA LEU A 64 -1.11 2.29 -0.30
C LEU A 64 -2.49 2.97 -0.29
N TRP A 65 -2.62 4.05 -1.07
CA TRP A 65 -3.87 4.81 -1.16
C TRP A 65 -5.02 3.96 -1.70
N ALA A 66 -4.75 3.15 -2.74
CA ALA A 66 -5.73 2.25 -3.32
C ALA A 66 -6.17 1.17 -2.31
N SER A 67 -5.22 0.53 -1.61
CA SER A 67 -5.52 -0.50 -0.61
C SER A 67 -6.39 0.02 0.53
N VAL A 68 -6.06 1.19 1.09
CA VAL A 68 -6.87 1.83 2.15
C VAL A 68 -8.26 2.21 1.62
N ARG A 69 -8.34 2.72 0.40
CA ARG A 69 -9.62 3.06 -0.24
C ARG A 69 -10.52 1.82 -0.39
N TYR A 70 -10.02 0.75 -0.98
CA TYR A 70 -10.82 -0.48 -1.17
C TYR A 70 -11.27 -1.06 0.17
N MET A 71 -10.40 -1.06 1.18
CA MET A 71 -10.75 -1.49 2.53
C MET A 71 -11.90 -0.65 3.12
N ASN A 72 -11.87 0.68 2.93
CA ASN A 72 -12.96 1.55 3.38
C ASN A 72 -14.26 1.29 2.60
N GLU A 73 -14.18 1.06 1.29
CA GLU A 73 -15.35 0.75 0.45
C GLU A 73 -16.02 -0.54 0.93
N ASP A 74 -15.26 -1.61 1.15
CA ASP A 74 -15.77 -2.91 1.64
C ASP A 74 -16.39 -2.79 3.05
N ILE A 75 -15.71 -2.09 3.98
CA ILE A 75 -16.23 -1.86 5.34
C ILE A 75 -17.53 -1.05 5.31
N LEU A 76 -17.59 0.01 4.48
CA LEU A 76 -18.78 0.85 4.37
C LEU A 76 -19.98 0.10 3.77
N GLU A 77 -19.74 -0.79 2.81
CA GLU A 77 -20.78 -1.67 2.27
C GLU A 77 -21.36 -2.56 3.38
N ASN A 78 -20.51 -3.29 4.11
CA ASN A 78 -20.95 -4.15 5.22
C ASN A 78 -21.72 -3.38 6.30
N LEU A 79 -21.21 -2.20 6.70
CA LEU A 79 -21.89 -1.34 7.67
C LEU A 79 -23.25 -0.85 7.15
N GLY A 80 -23.33 -0.51 5.87
CA GLY A 80 -24.56 -0.07 5.21
C GLY A 80 -25.63 -1.16 5.18
N GLU A 81 -25.23 -2.40 4.89
CA GLU A 81 -26.12 -3.56 4.92
C GLU A 81 -26.69 -3.80 6.32
N VAL A 82 -25.82 -3.87 7.34
CA VAL A 82 -26.26 -4.12 8.72
C VAL A 82 -27.10 -2.97 9.26
N ARG A 83 -26.78 -1.72 8.92
CA ARG A 83 -27.65 -0.57 9.25
C ARG A 83 -29.06 -0.77 8.70
N ASN A 84 -29.20 -1.22 7.45
CA ASN A 84 -30.52 -1.46 6.85
C ASN A 84 -31.24 -2.60 7.58
N THR A 85 -30.54 -3.66 7.98
CA THR A 85 -31.11 -4.72 8.83
C THR A 85 -31.60 -4.19 10.16
N ILE A 86 -30.84 -3.34 10.86
CA ILE A 86 -31.30 -2.71 12.12
C ILE A 86 -32.52 -1.82 11.87
N GLU A 87 -32.49 -1.02 10.80
CA GLU A 87 -33.53 -0.02 10.54
C GLU A 87 -34.87 -0.66 10.16
N TYR A 88 -34.84 -1.66 9.29
CA TYR A 88 -36.03 -2.26 8.70
C TYR A 88 -36.36 -3.66 9.24
N GLY A 89 -35.45 -4.31 9.97
CA GLY A 89 -35.62 -5.70 10.43
C GLY A 89 -36.81 -5.90 11.38
N PHE A 90 -37.24 -4.84 12.07
CA PHE A 90 -38.41 -4.92 12.97
C PHE A 90 -39.73 -4.47 12.33
N ASP A 91 -39.76 -4.09 11.05
CA ASP A 91 -40.97 -3.52 10.44
C ASP A 91 -42.13 -4.51 10.40
N ASP A 92 -41.85 -5.80 10.14
CA ASP A 92 -42.87 -6.84 10.09
C ASP A 92 -43.51 -7.09 11.45
N VAL A 93 -42.71 -7.23 12.52
CA VAL A 93 -43.24 -7.42 13.89
C VAL A 93 -43.94 -6.16 14.40
N ARG A 94 -43.49 -4.96 14.02
CA ARG A 94 -44.18 -3.70 14.35
C ARG A 94 -45.53 -3.60 13.64
N LEU A 95 -45.62 -4.05 12.39
CA LEU A 95 -46.87 -4.14 11.66
C LEU A 95 -47.83 -5.15 12.32
N GLU A 96 -47.33 -6.32 12.70
CA GLU A 96 -48.10 -7.35 13.41
C GLU A 96 -48.71 -6.80 14.71
N ILE A 97 -47.90 -6.14 15.54
CA ILE A 97 -48.37 -5.47 16.76
C ILE A 97 -49.42 -4.41 16.44
N SER A 98 -49.17 -3.56 15.43
CA SER A 98 -50.10 -2.50 15.04
C SER A 98 -51.47 -3.05 14.61
N LEU A 99 -51.50 -4.18 13.90
CA LEU A 99 -52.74 -4.84 13.52
C LEU A 99 -53.51 -5.35 14.75
N GLN A 100 -52.83 -5.96 15.73
CA GLN A 100 -53.48 -6.43 16.97
C GLN A 100 -54.08 -5.29 17.80
N ILE A 101 -53.43 -4.12 17.84
CA ILE A 101 -53.98 -2.91 18.47
C ILE A 101 -55.28 -2.48 17.77
N VAL A 102 -55.28 -2.43 16.44
CA VAL A 102 -56.45 -1.98 15.66
C VAL A 102 -57.62 -2.96 15.77
N GLU A 103 -57.35 -4.26 15.84
CA GLU A 103 -58.38 -5.30 16.01
C GLU A 103 -59.01 -5.28 17.41
N GLY A 104 -58.33 -4.70 18.41
CA GLY A 104 -58.84 -4.55 19.78
C GLY A 104 -58.98 -5.89 20.53
N THR A 105 -58.25 -6.91 20.09
CA THR A 105 -58.26 -8.27 20.64
C THR A 105 -57.30 -8.47 21.81
N HIS A 106 -56.36 -7.54 22.00
CA HIS A 106 -55.29 -7.61 22.99
C HIS A 106 -55.21 -6.31 23.81
N ASN A 107 -54.50 -6.35 24.94
CA ASN A 107 -54.16 -5.20 25.75
C ASN A 107 -53.21 -4.25 25.00
N GLU A 108 -53.73 -3.08 24.61
CA GLU A 108 -52.99 -2.05 23.87
C GLU A 108 -51.71 -1.60 24.59
N GLN A 109 -51.75 -1.42 25.92
CA GLN A 109 -50.57 -0.97 26.67
C GLN A 109 -49.45 -2.02 26.64
N CYS A 110 -49.80 -3.30 26.81
CA CYS A 110 -48.83 -4.40 26.72
C CYS A 110 -48.16 -4.43 25.33
N LEU A 111 -48.93 -4.23 24.26
CA LEU A 111 -48.43 -4.18 22.89
C LEU A 111 -47.54 -2.95 22.64
N LEU A 112 -47.91 -1.78 23.15
CA LEU A 112 -47.08 -0.57 23.07
C LEU A 112 -45.76 -0.74 23.83
N ASP A 113 -45.77 -1.43 24.98
CA ASP A 113 -44.55 -1.74 25.74
C ASP A 113 -43.58 -2.59 24.91
N LEU A 114 -44.08 -3.57 24.14
CA LEU A 114 -43.25 -4.35 23.20
C LEU A 114 -42.65 -3.46 22.09
N VAL A 115 -43.39 -2.46 21.59
CA VAL A 115 -42.85 -1.51 20.61
C VAL A 115 -41.75 -0.64 21.22
N TYR A 116 -41.88 -0.23 22.48
CA TYR A 116 -40.81 0.49 23.17
C TYR A 116 -39.56 -0.37 23.33
N GLU A 117 -39.71 -1.65 23.68
CA GLU A 117 -38.58 -2.60 23.73
C GLU A 117 -37.88 -2.74 22.37
N ILE A 118 -38.63 -2.79 21.25
CA ILE A 118 -38.05 -2.77 19.90
C ILE A 118 -37.24 -1.50 19.66
N VAL A 119 -37.75 -0.33 20.06
CA VAL A 119 -37.04 0.95 19.87
C VAL A 119 -35.73 0.97 20.67
N ASP A 120 -35.77 0.55 21.93
CA ASP A 120 -34.58 0.48 22.79
C ASP A 120 -33.54 -0.48 22.21
N GLU A 121 -33.98 -1.64 21.69
CA GLU A 121 -33.09 -2.59 21.04
C GLU A 121 -32.47 -2.02 19.75
N LYS A 122 -33.24 -1.31 18.92
CA LYS A 122 -32.69 -0.63 17.73
C LYS A 122 -31.58 0.36 18.09
N VAL A 123 -31.75 1.12 19.17
CA VAL A 123 -30.74 2.05 19.66
C VAL A 123 -29.48 1.28 20.11
N ARG A 124 -29.65 0.23 20.92
CA ARG A 124 -28.55 -0.62 21.38
C ARG A 124 -27.77 -1.25 20.22
N LEU A 125 -28.45 -1.79 19.21
CA LEU A 125 -27.80 -2.35 18.01
C LEU A 125 -27.06 -1.27 17.20
N GLY A 126 -27.56 -0.02 17.18
CA GLY A 126 -26.86 1.12 16.60
C GLY A 126 -25.56 1.49 17.34
N ASP A 127 -25.54 1.37 18.66
CA ASP A 127 -24.33 1.55 19.46
C ASP A 127 -23.30 0.44 19.18
N GLU A 128 -23.76 -0.82 19.07
CA GLU A 128 -22.89 -1.95 18.70
C GLU A 128 -22.31 -1.81 17.29
N LEU A 129 -23.11 -1.33 16.33
CA LEU A 129 -22.65 -1.01 14.97
C LEU A 129 -21.52 0.03 15.02
N SER A 130 -21.67 1.05 15.86
CA SER A 130 -20.65 2.09 16.07
C SER A 130 -19.36 1.51 16.68
N ARG A 131 -19.48 0.56 17.61
CA ARG A 131 -18.33 -0.15 18.21
C ARG A 131 -17.56 -0.98 17.18
N CYS A 132 -18.26 -1.75 16.33
CA CYS A 132 -17.64 -2.53 15.26
C CYS A 132 -16.90 -1.61 14.26
N SER A 133 -17.47 -0.44 13.93
CA SER A 133 -16.83 0.57 13.07
C SER A 133 -15.57 1.18 13.69
N SER A 134 -15.59 1.50 14.99
CA SER A 134 -14.42 2.04 15.70
C SER A 134 -13.25 1.06 15.67
N THR A 135 -13.51 -0.22 15.94
CA THR A 135 -12.46 -1.26 15.99
C THR A 135 -11.79 -1.43 14.63
N ALA A 136 -12.59 -1.43 13.55
CA ALA A 136 -12.07 -1.50 12.19
C ALA A 136 -11.25 -0.25 11.81
N THR A 137 -11.64 0.92 12.31
CA THR A 137 -10.88 2.17 12.11
C THR A 137 -9.53 2.12 12.82
N ASP A 138 -9.49 1.69 14.08
CA ASP A 138 -8.25 1.59 14.85
C ASP A 138 -7.25 0.60 14.21
N ALA A 139 -7.74 -0.57 13.78
CA ALA A 139 -6.93 -1.56 13.08
C ALA A 139 -6.38 -1.00 11.75
N LYS A 140 -7.23 -0.31 10.98
CA LYS A 140 -6.85 0.32 9.72
C LYS A 140 -5.83 1.44 9.90
N ASP A 141 -5.96 2.27 10.94
CA ASP A 141 -5.09 3.44 11.17
C ASP A 141 -3.74 3.04 11.77
N SER A 142 -3.64 1.88 12.41
CA SER A 142 -2.37 1.34 12.91
C SER A 142 -1.39 0.87 11.81
N LEU A 143 -1.91 0.54 10.63
CA LEU A 143 -1.12 0.08 9.47
C LEU A 143 -0.33 1.17 8.73
N PRO A 144 -0.83 2.41 8.51
CA PRO A 144 -0.21 3.34 7.56
C PRO A 144 0.73 4.35 8.22
N GLU A 145 0.64 4.63 9.52
CA GLU A 145 1.34 5.77 10.14
C GLU A 145 2.87 5.66 10.00
N SER A 146 3.44 4.56 10.48
CA SER A 146 4.88 4.26 10.34
C SER A 146 5.32 4.17 8.88
N PHE A 147 4.44 3.66 8.01
CA PHE A 147 4.73 3.50 6.60
C PHE A 147 4.75 4.84 5.84
N TYR A 148 3.86 5.78 6.16
CA TYR A 148 3.87 7.13 5.61
C TYR A 148 5.11 7.92 6.07
N GLU A 149 5.51 7.79 7.34
CA GLU A 149 6.74 8.39 7.84
C GLU A 149 7.96 7.88 7.07
N PHE A 150 8.04 6.56 6.86
CA PHE A 150 9.13 5.94 6.12
C PHE A 150 9.14 6.35 4.64
N LEU A 151 7.99 6.38 3.97
CA LEU A 151 7.85 6.89 2.59
C LEU A 151 8.34 8.34 2.46
N ASN A 152 8.01 9.19 3.43
CA ASN A 152 8.43 10.59 3.41
C ASN A 152 9.94 10.75 3.63
N LEU A 153 10.53 9.92 4.51
CA LEU A 153 11.98 9.88 4.69
C LEU A 153 12.68 9.44 3.40
N LEU A 154 12.23 8.35 2.78
CA LEU A 154 12.82 7.84 1.53
C LEU A 154 12.68 8.83 0.38
N GLN A 155 11.57 9.57 0.31
CA GLN A 155 11.41 10.64 -0.70
C GLN A 155 12.47 11.73 -0.53
N ARG A 156 12.73 12.17 0.71
CA ARG A 156 13.78 13.17 1.00
C ARG A 156 15.16 12.65 0.64
N ILE A 157 15.45 11.38 0.94
CA ILE A 157 16.71 10.73 0.57
C ILE A 157 16.82 10.65 -0.96
N SER A 158 15.77 10.23 -1.66
CA SER A 158 15.74 10.19 -3.13
C SER A 158 16.07 11.54 -3.75
N THR A 159 15.45 12.63 -3.27
CA THR A 159 15.79 13.99 -3.75
C THR A 159 17.25 14.36 -3.45
N SER A 160 17.78 13.99 -2.28
CA SER A 160 19.19 14.23 -1.93
C SER A 160 20.18 13.48 -2.84
N ILE A 161 19.80 12.30 -3.34
CA ILE A 161 20.62 11.47 -4.23
C ILE A 161 20.84 12.19 -5.56
N ALA A 162 19.81 12.84 -6.10
CA ALA A 162 19.90 13.63 -7.34
C ALA A 162 20.95 14.76 -7.25
N GLU A 163 21.17 15.29 -6.06
CA GLU A 163 22.11 16.40 -5.80
C GLU A 163 23.49 15.92 -5.31
N THR A 164 23.67 14.62 -5.06
CA THR A 164 24.85 14.08 -4.35
C THR A 164 26.16 14.40 -5.08
N THR A 165 26.17 14.34 -6.42
CA THR A 165 27.35 14.68 -7.24
C THR A 165 27.76 16.16 -7.10
N LEU A 166 26.84 17.06 -6.79
CA LEU A 166 27.16 18.47 -6.52
C LEU A 166 27.67 18.66 -5.09
N TYR A 167 27.08 17.97 -4.12
CA TYR A 167 27.51 18.03 -2.72
C TYR A 167 28.95 17.52 -2.51
N THR A 168 29.44 16.60 -3.35
CA THR A 168 30.82 16.12 -3.23
C THR A 168 31.85 17.24 -3.45
N PHE A 169 31.57 18.23 -4.29
CA PHE A 169 32.46 19.39 -4.52
C PHE A 169 32.57 20.35 -3.34
N ILE A 170 31.61 20.33 -2.43
CA ILE A 170 31.67 21.14 -1.20
C ILE A 170 32.60 20.46 -0.18
N ASN A 171 32.67 19.12 -0.22
CA ASN A 171 33.37 18.31 0.78
C ASN A 171 34.73 17.79 0.32
N GLN A 172 35.00 17.81 -0.99
CA GLN A 172 36.23 17.28 -1.58
C GLN A 172 36.97 18.36 -2.38
N ASN A 173 38.29 18.45 -2.19
CA ASN A 173 39.11 19.39 -2.96
C ASN A 173 39.55 18.76 -4.29
N SER A 174 38.70 18.90 -5.30
CA SER A 174 38.93 18.42 -6.68
C SER A 174 40.22 18.94 -7.34
N VAL A 175 40.78 20.04 -6.83
CA VAL A 175 41.95 20.71 -7.42
C VAL A 175 43.25 20.18 -6.81
N SER A 176 43.28 20.01 -5.49
CA SER A 176 44.48 19.51 -4.80
C SER A 176 44.53 17.98 -4.72
N ASP A 177 43.38 17.30 -4.74
CA ASP A 177 43.28 15.85 -4.57
C ASP A 177 42.13 15.25 -5.42
N PRO A 178 42.33 15.17 -6.75
CA PRO A 178 41.32 14.61 -7.66
C PRO A 178 41.11 13.10 -7.47
N GLU A 179 42.12 12.36 -6.99
CA GLU A 179 42.06 10.92 -6.77
C GLU A 179 41.14 10.59 -5.59
N ARG A 180 41.27 11.31 -4.47
CA ARG A 180 40.37 11.13 -3.34
C ARG A 180 38.93 11.52 -3.66
N HIS A 181 38.70 12.56 -4.47
CA HIS A 181 37.34 12.92 -4.88
C HIS A 181 36.71 11.80 -5.73
N LEU A 182 37.46 11.23 -6.68
CA LEU A 182 36.95 10.12 -7.47
C LEU A 182 36.61 8.90 -6.61
N GLU A 183 37.47 8.55 -5.66
CA GLU A 183 37.21 7.47 -4.71
C GLU A 183 35.95 7.75 -3.86
N TYR A 184 35.80 8.98 -3.35
CA TYR A 184 34.63 9.38 -2.58
C TYR A 184 33.33 9.29 -3.40
N LEU A 185 33.33 9.69 -4.68
CA LEU A 185 32.16 9.55 -5.56
C LEU A 185 31.75 8.09 -5.72
N ARG A 186 32.73 7.19 -5.89
CA ARG A 186 32.50 5.75 -5.98
C ARG A 186 31.95 5.18 -4.68
N GLU A 187 32.60 5.47 -3.55
CA GLU A 187 32.18 5.03 -2.21
C GLU A 187 30.76 5.50 -1.90
N ALA A 188 30.46 6.78 -2.17
CA ALA A 188 29.14 7.34 -1.94
C ALA A 188 28.06 6.67 -2.80
N TYR A 189 28.37 6.38 -4.07
CA TYR A 189 27.42 5.70 -4.94
C TYR A 189 27.18 4.25 -4.50
N GLU A 190 28.25 3.47 -4.29
CA GLU A 190 28.19 2.08 -3.84
C GLU A 190 27.38 1.95 -2.54
N GLU A 191 27.62 2.84 -1.58
CA GLU A 191 26.89 2.85 -0.31
C GLU A 191 25.40 3.23 -0.48
N THR A 192 25.11 4.19 -1.34
CA THR A 192 23.73 4.65 -1.62
C THR A 192 22.91 3.61 -2.37
N GLU A 193 23.55 2.87 -3.27
CA GLU A 193 22.96 1.75 -4.01
C GLU A 193 22.75 0.56 -3.08
N ARG A 194 23.77 0.18 -2.30
CA ARG A 194 23.70 -0.90 -1.31
C ARG A 194 22.58 -0.66 -0.29
N SER A 195 22.55 0.51 0.34
CA SER A 195 21.50 0.87 1.33
C SER A 195 20.10 0.81 0.73
N TRP A 196 19.96 1.07 -0.57
CA TRP A 196 18.68 0.91 -1.25
C TRP A 196 18.31 -0.54 -1.46
N LEU A 197 19.18 -1.30 -2.13
CA LEU A 197 18.88 -2.66 -2.57
C LEU A 197 18.81 -3.66 -1.41
N GLU A 198 19.63 -3.48 -0.38
CA GLU A 198 19.76 -4.44 0.72
C GLU A 198 18.88 -4.10 1.93
N GLU A 199 18.49 -2.83 2.10
CA GLU A 199 17.82 -2.36 3.32
C GLU A 199 16.45 -1.74 3.01
N ALA A 200 16.43 -0.61 2.28
CA ALA A 200 15.20 0.16 2.10
C ALA A 200 14.17 -0.51 1.18
N LEU A 201 14.59 -1.01 0.02
CA LEU A 201 13.68 -1.64 -0.94
C LEU A 201 13.03 -2.93 -0.38
N PRO A 202 13.77 -3.87 0.24
CA PRO A 202 13.16 -5.05 0.85
C PRO A 202 12.18 -4.70 1.97
N LEU A 203 12.51 -3.72 2.82
CA LEU A 203 11.61 -3.27 3.88
C LEU A 203 10.33 -2.68 3.30
N MET A 204 10.44 -1.83 2.28
CA MET A 204 9.28 -1.27 1.58
C MET A 204 8.38 -2.34 0.97
N GLN A 205 8.97 -3.36 0.33
CA GLN A 205 8.23 -4.48 -0.25
C GLN A 205 7.50 -5.27 0.84
N PHE A 206 8.18 -5.57 1.95
CA PHE A 206 7.56 -6.24 3.09
C PHE A 206 6.33 -5.50 3.62
N GLU A 207 6.42 -4.17 3.80
CA GLU A 207 5.30 -3.38 4.27
C GLU A 207 4.13 -3.36 3.26
N LEU A 208 4.42 -3.23 1.95
CA LEU A 208 3.38 -3.31 0.91
C LEU A 208 2.67 -4.67 0.92
N ASP A 209 3.44 -5.76 1.02
CA ASP A 209 2.91 -7.13 1.08
C ASP A 209 2.09 -7.36 2.36
N ALA A 210 2.57 -6.86 3.50
CA ALA A 210 1.86 -6.94 4.78
C ALA A 210 0.52 -6.22 4.70
N MET A 211 0.46 -5.05 4.06
CA MET A 211 -0.80 -4.33 3.86
C MET A 211 -1.76 -5.06 2.93
N GLU A 212 -1.27 -5.63 1.83
CA GLU A 212 -2.09 -6.44 0.93
C GLU A 212 -2.65 -7.67 1.64
N TYR A 213 -1.83 -8.31 2.48
CA TYR A 213 -2.22 -9.46 3.29
C TYR A 213 -3.22 -9.13 4.39
N ASN A 214 -3.03 -8.01 5.12
CA ASN A 214 -3.88 -7.64 6.25
C ASN A 214 -5.23 -7.07 5.83
N ARG A 215 -5.34 -6.47 4.64
CA ARG A 215 -6.59 -5.90 4.12
C ARG A 215 -7.79 -6.85 4.26
N PRO A 216 -7.78 -8.08 3.69
CA PRO A 216 -8.92 -8.99 3.80
C PRO A 216 -9.20 -9.44 5.23
N LEU A 217 -8.19 -9.49 6.11
CA LEU A 217 -8.38 -9.88 7.51
C LEU A 217 -9.14 -8.80 8.28
N ILE A 218 -8.79 -7.53 8.09
CA ILE A 218 -9.51 -6.41 8.74
C ILE A 218 -10.97 -6.36 8.27
N VAL A 219 -11.21 -6.57 6.97
CA VAL A 219 -12.57 -6.63 6.43
C VAL A 219 -13.34 -7.83 7.02
N ALA A 220 -12.71 -8.99 7.15
CA ALA A 220 -13.31 -10.18 7.72
C ALA A 220 -13.64 -10.00 9.22
N ASP A 221 -12.73 -9.43 10.01
CA ASP A 221 -12.94 -9.15 11.43
C ASP A 221 -14.11 -8.17 11.64
N ASN A 222 -14.23 -7.16 10.78
CA ASN A 222 -15.39 -6.26 10.78
C ASN A 222 -16.67 -7.02 10.43
N ALA A 223 -16.67 -7.85 9.40
CA ALA A 223 -17.82 -8.66 9.01
C ALA A 223 -18.25 -9.64 10.12
N GLU A 224 -17.32 -10.25 10.84
CA GLU A 224 -17.60 -11.12 11.98
C GLU A 224 -18.28 -10.35 13.13
N CYS A 225 -17.78 -9.16 13.46
CA CYS A 225 -18.41 -8.28 14.45
C CYS A 225 -19.85 -7.93 14.06
N LEU A 226 -20.08 -7.65 12.77
CA LEU A 226 -21.40 -7.29 12.24
C LEU A 226 -22.37 -8.48 12.18
N ALA A 227 -21.89 -9.70 11.95
CA ALA A 227 -22.73 -10.89 11.95
C ALA A 227 -23.42 -11.11 13.31
N VAL A 228 -22.74 -10.80 14.41
CA VAL A 228 -23.30 -10.87 15.77
C VAL A 228 -24.50 -9.92 15.93
N ILE A 229 -24.45 -8.73 15.31
CA ILE A 229 -25.56 -7.76 15.37
C ILE A 229 -26.79 -8.32 14.64
N ILE A 230 -26.60 -8.94 13.47
CA ILE A 230 -27.68 -9.57 12.70
C ILE A 230 -28.32 -10.70 13.50
N GLU A 231 -27.53 -11.56 14.12
CA GLU A 231 -28.03 -12.65 14.96
C GLU A 231 -28.84 -12.13 16.16
N GLN A 232 -28.33 -11.07 16.83
CA GLN A 232 -29.04 -10.43 17.93
C GLN A 232 -30.38 -9.83 17.50
N GLN A 233 -30.41 -9.14 16.36
CA GLN A 233 -31.65 -8.57 15.81
C GLN A 233 -32.70 -9.66 15.56
N GLN A 234 -32.33 -10.74 14.89
CA GLN A 234 -33.24 -11.84 14.57
C GLN A 234 -33.75 -12.53 15.85
N SER A 235 -32.85 -12.84 16.79
CA SER A 235 -33.24 -13.46 18.05
C SER A 235 -34.17 -12.56 18.88
N PHE A 236 -33.99 -11.25 18.82
CA PHE A 236 -34.85 -10.31 19.52
C PHE A 236 -36.23 -10.19 18.85
N GLU A 237 -36.28 -10.13 17.52
CA GLU A 237 -37.53 -10.12 16.76
C GLU A 237 -38.38 -11.36 17.09
N ASP A 238 -37.78 -12.55 17.05
CA ASP A 238 -38.46 -13.80 17.39
C ASP A 238 -38.96 -13.80 18.84
N ASN A 239 -38.20 -13.23 19.78
CA ASN A 239 -38.61 -13.09 21.16
C ASN A 239 -39.85 -12.19 21.31
N ILE A 240 -39.86 -11.02 20.64
CA ILE A 240 -41.00 -10.12 20.66
C ILE A 240 -42.23 -10.78 20.04
N ARG A 241 -42.08 -11.42 18.88
CA ARG A 241 -43.18 -12.11 18.19
C ARG A 241 -43.79 -13.20 19.08
N ALA A 242 -42.97 -13.97 19.80
CA ALA A 242 -43.44 -15.00 20.73
C ALA A 242 -44.19 -14.43 21.95
N ARG A 243 -43.99 -13.15 22.30
CA ARG A 243 -44.63 -12.47 23.44
C ARG A 243 -45.93 -11.76 23.08
N ILE A 244 -46.20 -11.51 21.80
CA ILE A 244 -47.46 -10.88 21.36
C ILE A 244 -48.71 -11.60 21.94
N PRO A 245 -48.83 -12.94 21.90
CA PRO A 245 -50.01 -13.64 22.46
C PRO A 245 -50.13 -13.53 23.98
N SER A 246 -49.08 -13.13 24.70
CA SER A 246 -49.15 -12.94 26.15
C SER A 246 -49.83 -11.63 26.56
N CYS A 247 -50.14 -10.75 25.58
CA CYS A 247 -50.85 -9.51 25.76
C CYS A 247 -52.38 -9.65 25.64
N GLU A 248 -52.94 -10.87 25.64
CA GLU A 248 -54.40 -11.11 25.68
C GLU A 248 -55.10 -10.44 26.89
#